data_AF-G4XTP1-F1
#
_entry.id   AF-G4XTP1-F1
#
_cell.length_a   1.000
_cell.length_b   1.000
_cell.length_c   1.000
_cell.angle_alpha   90.00
_cell.angle_beta   90.00
_cell.angle_gamma   90.00
#
_symmetry.space_group_name_H-M   'P 1'
#
loop_
_entity.id
_entity.type
_entity.pdbx_description
1 polymer ?
#
loop_
_entity_poly.entity_id
_entity_poly.type
_entity_poly.pdbx_seq_one_letter_code
_entity_poly.pdbx_strand_id
1 'polypeptide(L)'
;TRKTNDGISNLNDFYDQYVNKREEYNTPINDVNEYNNYKEIIDKKQDFFNLDMRIISRFYNALKLLCDMYNEINGDVPNCANNHGNANKIINEYQNLLNDNDIGTDRSSYRQMLYTLSTDYDNFKKYCDEKCTGCKSIPPLPTTKTTQISGKISEDTSSSSSIASKLIPALSIFAIP
;
A
#
# COMPACT_ATOMS: atom_id res chain seq x y z
N THR A 1 -14.78 25.36 -10.65
CA THR A 1 -14.83 25.83 -9.24
C THR A 1 -14.91 24.61 -8.35
N ARG A 2 -14.01 24.45 -7.37
CA ARG A 2 -14.10 23.33 -6.40
C ARG A 2 -15.38 23.54 -5.58
N LYS A 3 -16.30 22.58 -5.61
CA LYS A 3 -17.50 22.63 -4.76
C LYS A 3 -17.07 22.50 -3.31
N THR A 4 -17.73 23.24 -2.42
CA THR A 4 -17.55 23.11 -0.97
C THR A 4 -17.96 21.70 -0.54
N ASN A 5 -17.23 21.11 0.42
CA ASN A 5 -17.52 19.76 0.95
C ASN A 5 -18.75 19.79 1.89
N ASP A 6 -19.77 20.58 1.58
CA ASP A 6 -20.90 20.85 2.48
C ASP A 6 -21.71 19.56 2.72
N GLY A 7 -21.39 18.88 3.83
CA GLY A 7 -22.08 17.67 4.28
C GLY A 7 -21.50 16.33 3.79
N ILE A 8 -20.34 16.30 3.13
CA ILE A 8 -19.70 15.04 2.71
C ILE A 8 -18.71 14.59 3.77
N SER A 9 -19.06 13.55 4.53
CA SER A 9 -18.19 12.96 5.57
C SER A 9 -17.54 11.64 5.13
N ASN A 10 -18.15 10.94 4.18
CA ASN A 10 -17.72 9.63 3.71
C ASN A 10 -18.12 9.38 2.23
N LEU A 11 -17.76 8.21 1.69
CA LEU A 11 -18.00 7.88 0.29
C LEU A 11 -19.49 7.63 -0.01
N ASN A 12 -20.28 7.16 0.95
CA ASN A 12 -21.74 7.04 0.81
C ASN A 12 -22.39 8.42 0.65
N ASP A 13 -22.00 9.42 1.46
CA ASP A 13 -22.53 10.78 1.33
C ASP A 13 -22.22 11.37 -0.06
N PHE A 14 -20.99 11.15 -0.55
CA PHE A 14 -20.59 11.58 -1.89
C PHE A 14 -21.45 10.90 -2.97
N TYR A 15 -21.61 9.58 -2.86
CA TYR A 15 -22.39 8.79 -3.80
C TYR A 15 -23.86 9.26 -3.84
N ASP A 16 -24.50 9.44 -2.69
CA ASP A 16 -25.90 9.88 -2.62
C ASP A 16 -26.11 11.29 -3.17
N GLN A 17 -25.15 12.19 -2.96
CA GLN A 17 -25.28 13.58 -3.37
C GLN A 17 -24.91 13.80 -4.85
N TYR A 18 -23.92 13.08 -5.37
CA TYR A 18 -23.32 13.37 -6.68
C TYR A 18 -23.39 12.24 -7.70
N VAL A 19 -23.74 11.01 -7.31
CA VAL A 19 -23.89 9.88 -8.23
C VAL A 19 -25.35 9.50 -8.34
N ASN A 20 -25.99 9.13 -7.23
CA ASN A 20 -27.36 8.61 -7.20
C ASN A 20 -28.41 9.61 -7.75
N LYS A 21 -28.21 10.91 -7.49
CA LYS A 21 -29.13 11.98 -7.90
C LYS A 21 -28.83 12.60 -9.27
N ARG A 22 -27.79 12.13 -9.97
CA ARG A 22 -27.30 12.72 -11.21
C ARG A 22 -27.69 11.87 -12.41
N GLU A 23 -28.49 12.44 -13.31
CA GLU A 23 -28.94 11.76 -14.52
C GLU A 23 -27.78 11.29 -15.41
N GLU A 24 -26.64 12.00 -15.38
CA GLU A 24 -25.48 11.66 -16.18
C GLU A 24 -24.99 10.22 -15.92
N TYR A 25 -25.09 9.72 -14.68
CA TYR A 25 -24.69 8.36 -14.32
C TYR A 25 -25.67 7.27 -14.77
N ASN A 26 -26.91 7.65 -15.08
CA ASN A 26 -27.94 6.75 -15.62
C ASN A 26 -27.91 6.68 -17.16
N THR A 27 -27.01 7.44 -17.81
CA THR A 27 -26.85 7.43 -19.26
C THR A 27 -26.49 6.01 -19.72
N PRO A 28 -27.23 5.44 -20.71
CA PRO A 28 -26.92 4.13 -21.23
C PRO A 28 -25.51 4.05 -21.81
N ILE A 29 -24.81 2.95 -21.51
CA ILE A 29 -23.53 2.61 -22.15
C ILE A 29 -23.85 1.63 -23.28
N ASN A 30 -23.52 2.01 -24.51
CA ASN A 30 -23.64 1.12 -25.66
C ASN A 30 -22.49 0.11 -25.67
N ASP A 31 -22.72 -1.05 -26.30
CA ASP A 31 -21.70 -2.08 -26.56
C ASP A 31 -21.09 -2.76 -25.32
N VAL A 32 -21.76 -2.69 -24.15
CA VAL A 32 -21.38 -3.40 -22.93
C VAL A 32 -22.54 -4.27 -22.44
N ASN A 33 -22.32 -5.57 -22.25
CA ASN A 33 -23.37 -6.52 -21.85
C ASN A 33 -23.57 -6.64 -20.32
N GLU A 34 -22.57 -6.25 -19.52
CA GLU A 34 -22.54 -6.55 -18.09
C GLU A 34 -23.20 -5.46 -17.21
N TYR A 35 -23.35 -4.25 -17.77
CA TYR A 35 -23.88 -3.06 -17.12
C TYR A 35 -24.61 -2.18 -18.12
N ASN A 36 -25.76 -1.63 -17.74
CA ASN A 36 -26.54 -0.76 -18.60
C ASN A 36 -26.08 0.70 -18.54
N ASN A 37 -25.47 1.13 -17.43
CA ASN A 37 -25.01 2.50 -17.21
C ASN A 37 -23.89 2.57 -16.15
N TYR A 38 -23.31 3.75 -15.97
CA TYR A 38 -22.21 3.95 -15.01
C TYR A 38 -22.64 3.79 -13.56
N LYS A 39 -23.89 4.14 -13.21
CA LYS A 39 -24.42 3.96 -11.87
C LYS A 39 -24.39 2.50 -11.44
N GLU A 40 -24.83 1.58 -12.30
CA GLU A 40 -24.82 0.15 -12.02
C GLU A 40 -23.41 -0.39 -11.74
N ILE A 41 -22.38 0.13 -12.43
CA ILE A 41 -20.99 -0.25 -12.18
C ILE A 41 -20.58 0.14 -10.76
N ILE A 42 -20.91 1.37 -10.35
CA ILE A 42 -20.57 1.90 -9.03
C ILE A 42 -21.37 1.16 -7.94
N ASP A 43 -22.64 0.85 -8.19
CA ASP A 43 -23.51 0.11 -7.27
C ASP A 43 -22.94 -1.27 -6.93
N LYS A 44 -22.38 -1.99 -7.92
CA LYS A 44 -21.70 -3.28 -7.67
C LYS A 44 -20.40 -3.16 -6.88
N LYS A 45 -19.92 -1.94 -6.59
CA LYS A 45 -18.68 -1.67 -5.84
C LYS A 45 -18.94 -0.95 -4.50
N GLN A 46 -20.20 -0.82 -4.08
CA GLN A 46 -20.54 -0.17 -2.80
C GLN A 46 -19.90 -0.85 -1.59
N ASP A 47 -19.61 -2.16 -1.64
CA ASP A 47 -18.92 -2.87 -0.55
C ASP A 47 -17.53 -2.30 -0.23
N PHE A 48 -16.94 -1.49 -1.12
CA PHE A 48 -15.69 -0.78 -0.86
C PHE A 48 -15.89 0.56 -0.15
N PHE A 49 -17.12 1.09 -0.07
CA PHE A 49 -17.40 2.41 0.50
C PHE A 49 -17.31 2.44 2.02
N ASN A 50 -17.47 1.27 2.64
CA ASN A 50 -17.38 1.07 4.08
C ASN A 50 -15.93 0.87 4.56
N LEU A 51 -14.96 0.74 3.64
CA LEU A 51 -13.56 0.69 4.01
C LEU A 51 -13.10 2.05 4.52
N ASP A 52 -12.25 2.03 5.55
CA ASP A 52 -11.65 3.25 6.09
C ASP A 52 -10.92 4.01 4.97
N MET A 53 -11.14 5.32 4.87
CA MET A 53 -10.53 6.17 3.84
C MET A 53 -9.00 6.10 3.88
N ARG A 54 -8.38 5.83 5.03
CA ARG A 54 -6.93 5.59 5.18
C ARG A 54 -6.50 4.35 4.39
N ILE A 55 -7.27 3.27 4.45
CA ILE A 55 -7.03 2.03 3.70
C ILE A 55 -7.11 2.31 2.19
N ILE A 56 -8.20 2.96 1.76
CA ILE A 56 -8.41 3.32 0.35
C ILE A 56 -7.28 4.23 -0.17
N SER A 57 -6.86 5.21 0.63
CA SER A 57 -5.78 6.15 0.29
C SER A 57 -4.45 5.42 0.08
N ARG A 58 -4.08 4.50 0.97
CA ARG A 58 -2.85 3.70 0.83
C ARG A 58 -2.87 2.80 -0.40
N PHE A 59 -4.00 2.12 -0.64
CA PHE A 59 -4.17 1.32 -1.84
C PHE A 59 -4.06 2.17 -3.11
N TYR A 60 -4.73 3.32 -3.15
CA TYR A 60 -4.68 4.22 -4.29
C TYR A 60 -3.25 4.73 -4.56
N ASN A 61 -2.49 5.07 -3.51
CA ASN A 61 -1.09 5.47 -3.66
C ASN A 61 -0.24 4.34 -4.29
N ALA A 62 -0.42 3.10 -3.83
CA ALA A 62 0.28 1.95 -4.38
C ALA A 62 -0.13 1.67 -5.84
N LEU A 63 -1.44 1.70 -6.14
CA LEU A 63 -1.97 1.52 -7.49
C LEU A 63 -1.46 2.60 -8.45
N LYS A 64 -1.44 3.87 -8.01
CA LYS A 64 -0.92 4.98 -8.81
C LYS A 64 0.54 4.75 -9.18
N LEU A 65 1.38 4.38 -8.21
CA LEU A 65 2.79 4.07 -8.47
C LEU A 65 2.94 2.90 -9.44
N LEU A 66 2.08 1.89 -9.37
CA LEU A 66 2.07 0.77 -10.30
C LEU A 66 1.72 1.23 -11.72
N CYS A 67 0.67 2.04 -11.88
CA CYS A 67 0.31 2.64 -13.15
C CYS A 67 1.43 3.52 -13.71
N ASP A 68 2.07 4.35 -12.88
CA ASP A 68 3.20 5.19 -13.29
C ASP A 68 4.34 4.32 -13.86
N MET A 69 4.66 3.20 -13.22
CA MET A 69 5.68 2.27 -13.75
C MET A 69 5.27 1.62 -15.08
N TYR A 70 3.99 1.24 -15.26
CA TYR A 70 3.51 0.74 -16.55
C TYR A 70 3.61 1.82 -17.64
N ASN A 71 3.25 3.06 -17.33
CA ASN A 71 3.29 4.17 -18.28
C ASN A 71 4.73 4.47 -18.75
N GLU A 72 5.71 4.43 -17.86
CA GLU A 72 7.13 4.63 -18.20
C GLU A 72 7.67 3.51 -19.12
N ILE A 73 7.20 2.26 -18.93
CA ILE A 73 7.57 1.14 -19.81
C ILE A 73 6.88 1.26 -21.17
N ASN A 74 5.62 1.72 -21.19
CA ASN A 74 4.80 1.81 -22.39
C ASN A 74 5.01 3.09 -23.20
N GLY A 75 5.91 3.98 -22.77
CA GLY A 75 6.31 5.15 -23.53
C GLY A 75 7.04 4.79 -24.83
N ASP A 76 7.24 5.78 -25.70
CA ASP A 76 7.92 5.61 -27.00
C ASP A 76 9.30 4.95 -26.86
N VAL A 77 10.00 5.28 -25.77
CA VAL A 77 11.24 4.63 -25.34
C VAL A 77 11.01 4.09 -23.93
N PRO A 78 10.95 2.75 -23.74
CA PRO A 78 10.75 2.16 -22.43
C PRO A 78 11.81 2.63 -21.42
N ASN A 79 11.36 3.13 -20.27
CA ASN A 79 12.21 3.60 -19.19
C ASN A 79 11.88 2.87 -17.87
N CYS A 80 12.90 2.29 -17.24
CA CYS A 80 12.72 1.53 -15.99
C CYS A 80 13.61 2.01 -14.85
N ALA A 81 14.31 3.13 -15.03
CA ALA A 81 15.24 3.64 -14.03
C ALA A 81 14.60 3.81 -12.65
N ASN A 82 13.31 4.19 -12.61
CA ASN A 82 12.58 4.46 -11.39
C ASN A 82 11.80 3.24 -10.83
N ASN A 83 11.76 2.11 -11.54
CA ASN A 83 10.89 0.99 -11.17
C ASN A 83 11.29 0.38 -9.82
N HIS A 84 12.59 0.25 -9.53
CA HIS A 84 13.04 -0.24 -8.23
C HIS A 84 12.65 0.71 -7.08
N GLY A 85 12.76 2.03 -7.29
CA GLY A 85 12.36 3.03 -6.30
C GLY A 85 10.86 3.02 -6.03
N ASN A 86 10.04 2.93 -7.09
CA ASN A 86 8.59 2.89 -6.98
C ASN A 86 8.11 1.55 -6.40
N ALA A 87 8.72 0.42 -6.78
CA ALA A 87 8.46 -0.89 -6.19
C ALA A 87 8.65 -0.90 -4.67
N ASN A 88 9.75 -0.32 -4.17
CA ASN A 88 9.98 -0.21 -2.73
C ASN A 88 8.90 0.61 -2.01
N LYS A 89 8.40 1.68 -2.63
CA LYS A 89 7.27 2.46 -2.10
C LYS A 89 5.98 1.64 -2.07
N ILE A 90 5.70 0.89 -3.14
CA ILE A 90 4.54 -0.03 -3.20
C ILE A 90 4.63 -1.09 -2.12
N ILE A 91 5.79 -1.71 -1.93
CA ILE A 91 6.04 -2.72 -0.88
C ILE A 91 5.75 -2.14 0.51
N ASN A 92 6.19 -0.90 0.78
CA ASN A 92 5.93 -0.26 2.06
C ASN A 92 4.43 0.01 2.27
N GLU A 93 3.71 0.52 1.27
CA GLU A 93 2.26 0.71 1.37
C GLU A 93 1.52 -0.62 1.52
N TYR A 94 1.92 -1.66 0.76
CA TYR A 94 1.35 -2.98 0.85
C TYR A 94 1.60 -3.63 2.23
N GLN A 95 2.78 -3.47 2.80
CA GLN A 95 3.07 -3.94 4.16
C GLN A 95 2.21 -3.23 5.21
N ASN A 96 2.03 -1.91 5.08
CA ASN A 96 1.16 -1.15 5.96
C ASN A 96 -0.29 -1.61 5.86
N LEU A 97 -0.76 -1.89 4.64
CA LEU A 97 -2.06 -2.50 4.43
C LEU A 97 -2.12 -3.85 5.14
N LEU A 98 -1.21 -4.80 4.87
CA LEU A 98 -1.21 -6.10 5.55
C LEU A 98 -1.26 -5.99 7.08
N ASN A 99 -0.51 -5.06 7.65
CA ASN A 99 -0.42 -4.85 9.09
C ASN A 99 -1.67 -4.18 9.69
N ASP A 100 -2.54 -3.61 8.85
CA ASP A 100 -3.78 -3.02 9.30
C ASP A 100 -4.70 -4.10 9.91
N ASN A 101 -5.17 -3.83 11.11
CA ASN A 101 -6.07 -4.71 11.87
C ASN A 101 -7.48 -4.10 11.98
N ASP A 102 -7.64 -2.84 11.60
CA ASP A 102 -8.89 -2.08 11.67
C ASP A 102 -9.59 -2.05 10.29
N ILE A 103 -9.80 -3.25 9.75
CA ILE A 103 -10.34 -3.45 8.39
C ILE A 103 -11.87 -3.46 8.33
N GLY A 104 -12.54 -3.07 9.43
CA GLY A 104 -13.99 -3.00 9.54
C GLY A 104 -14.72 -4.33 9.28
N THR A 105 -15.97 -4.22 8.82
CA THR A 105 -16.86 -5.34 8.46
C THR A 105 -16.58 -5.93 7.08
N ASP A 106 -16.03 -5.13 6.17
CA ASP A 106 -15.93 -5.45 4.74
C ASP A 106 -14.62 -6.17 4.38
N ARG A 107 -14.35 -7.24 5.14
CA ARG A 107 -13.13 -8.05 5.03
C ARG A 107 -12.96 -8.72 3.67
N SER A 108 -14.07 -9.03 2.99
CA SER A 108 -14.07 -9.58 1.63
C SER A 108 -13.53 -8.56 0.63
N SER A 109 -14.09 -7.35 0.63
CA SER A 109 -13.68 -6.23 -0.22
C SER A 109 -12.21 -5.88 0.02
N TYR A 110 -11.81 -5.80 1.30
CA TYR A 110 -10.43 -5.56 1.68
C TYR A 110 -9.47 -6.63 1.13
N ARG A 111 -9.82 -7.92 1.26
CA ARG A 111 -9.01 -9.02 0.70
C ARG A 111 -8.97 -8.99 -0.82
N GLN A 112 -10.08 -8.68 -1.47
CA GLN A 112 -10.16 -8.56 -2.92
C GLN A 112 -9.24 -7.42 -3.41
N MET A 113 -9.25 -6.28 -2.72
CA MET A 113 -8.39 -5.14 -3.01
C MET A 113 -6.90 -5.51 -2.95
N LEU A 114 -6.48 -6.18 -1.87
CA LEU A 114 -5.11 -6.66 -1.72
C LEU A 114 -4.73 -7.67 -2.81
N TYR A 115 -5.62 -8.62 -3.08
CA TYR A 115 -5.41 -9.65 -4.08
C TYR A 115 -5.24 -9.07 -5.50
N THR A 116 -6.06 -8.08 -5.86
CA THR A 116 -5.92 -7.38 -7.13
C THR A 116 -4.56 -6.69 -7.22
N LEU A 117 -4.17 -5.90 -6.21
CA LEU A 117 -2.89 -5.20 -6.21
C LEU A 117 -1.70 -6.18 -6.29
N SER A 118 -1.75 -7.30 -5.57
CA SER A 118 -0.67 -8.28 -5.61
C SER A 118 -0.57 -8.97 -6.95
N THR A 119 -1.72 -9.35 -7.53
CA THR A 119 -1.78 -9.98 -8.85
C THR A 119 -1.25 -9.04 -9.93
N ASP A 120 -1.68 -7.78 -9.92
CA ASP A 120 -1.27 -6.78 -10.91
C ASP A 120 0.21 -6.42 -10.77
N TYR A 121 0.76 -6.39 -9.55
CA TYR A 121 2.18 -6.20 -9.31
C TYR A 121 3.02 -7.38 -9.81
N ASP A 122 2.58 -8.62 -9.59
CA ASP A 122 3.27 -9.80 -10.12
C ASP A 122 3.22 -9.85 -11.66
N ASN A 123 2.10 -9.44 -12.25
CA ASN A 123 1.98 -9.27 -13.70
C ASN A 123 2.92 -8.18 -14.21
N PHE A 124 3.00 -7.05 -13.50
CA PHE A 124 3.91 -5.96 -13.84
C PHE A 124 5.36 -6.44 -13.83
N LYS A 125 5.79 -7.20 -12.82
CA LYS A 125 7.16 -7.71 -12.75
C LYS A 125 7.52 -8.54 -13.98
N LYS A 126 6.64 -9.47 -14.37
CA LYS A 126 6.83 -10.29 -15.59
C LYS A 126 6.90 -9.41 -16.83
N TYR A 127 5.97 -8.46 -16.97
CA TYR A 127 5.94 -7.52 -18.08
C TYR A 127 7.21 -6.66 -18.16
N CYS A 128 7.67 -6.15 -17.03
CA CYS A 128 8.87 -5.35 -16.89
C CYS A 128 10.11 -6.14 -17.30
N ASP A 129 10.23 -7.40 -16.85
CA ASP A 129 11.34 -8.30 -17.22
C ASP A 129 11.39 -8.61 -18.72
N GLU A 130 10.24 -8.63 -19.41
CA GLU A 130 10.14 -8.84 -20.86
C GLU A 130 10.46 -7.58 -21.67
N LYS A 131 10.03 -6.42 -21.18
CA LYS A 131 10.09 -5.15 -21.94
C LYS A 131 11.30 -4.30 -21.63
N CYS A 132 12.00 -4.56 -20.53
CA CYS A 132 12.97 -3.63 -20.01
C CYS A 132 14.10 -4.30 -19.23
N THR A 133 15.30 -3.73 -19.34
CA THR A 133 16.45 -4.16 -18.55
C THR A 133 16.40 -3.54 -17.16
N GLY A 134 16.75 -4.31 -16.12
CA GLY A 134 16.81 -3.81 -14.73
C GLY A 134 15.60 -4.09 -13.84
N CYS A 135 14.59 -4.81 -14.33
CA CYS A 135 13.42 -5.19 -13.53
C CYS A 135 13.61 -6.45 -12.67
N LYS A 136 14.59 -7.30 -13.03
CA LYS A 136 14.83 -8.59 -12.37
C LYS A 136 15.14 -8.48 -10.87
N SER A 137 15.66 -7.33 -10.43
CA SER A 137 15.99 -7.06 -9.03
C SER A 137 14.83 -6.48 -8.22
N ILE A 138 13.65 -6.27 -8.83
CA ILE A 138 12.49 -5.74 -8.12
C ILE A 138 11.97 -6.78 -7.10
N PRO A 139 11.89 -6.40 -5.80
CA PRO A 139 11.49 -7.34 -4.77
C PRO A 139 10.02 -7.78 -4.92
N PRO A 140 9.68 -9.01 -4.49
CA PRO A 140 8.28 -9.43 -4.37
C PRO A 140 7.57 -8.64 -3.27
N LEU A 141 6.23 -8.61 -3.34
CA LEU A 141 5.43 -8.10 -2.24
C LEU A 141 5.53 -9.02 -1.01
N PRO A 142 5.45 -8.48 0.21
CA PRO A 142 5.39 -9.29 1.41
C PRO A 142 4.09 -10.11 1.43
N THR A 143 4.15 -11.33 1.96
CA THR A 143 2.99 -12.24 2.04
C THR A 143 2.40 -12.33 3.44
N THR A 144 3.13 -11.85 4.45
CA THR A 144 2.75 -11.93 5.86
C THR A 144 2.80 -10.57 6.53
N LYS A 145 1.98 -10.39 7.56
CA LYS A 145 2.11 -9.26 8.46
C LYS A 145 3.50 -9.30 9.11
N THR A 146 4.13 -8.15 9.23
CA THR A 146 5.31 -8.00 10.08
C THR A 146 4.83 -7.47 11.42
N THR A 147 5.29 -8.08 12.51
CA THR A 147 5.14 -7.48 13.83
C THR A 147 5.94 -6.19 13.81
N GLN A 148 5.27 -5.05 13.62
CA GLN A 148 5.91 -3.79 13.97
C GLN A 148 6.12 -3.87 15.47
N ILE A 149 7.37 -4.11 15.88
CA ILE A 149 7.82 -3.76 17.23
C ILE A 149 7.63 -2.25 17.26
N SER A 150 6.45 -1.82 17.69
CA SER A 150 6.16 -0.41 17.91
C SER A 150 7.27 0.07 18.83
N GLY A 151 8.13 0.94 18.30
CA GLY A 151 9.25 1.52 19.00
C GLY A 151 8.73 2.34 20.16
N LYS A 152 8.43 1.68 21.27
CA LYS A 152 8.51 2.30 22.58
C LYS A 152 10.00 2.35 22.91
N ILE A 153 10.73 3.22 22.22
CA ILE A 153 11.90 3.83 22.82
C ILE A 153 11.30 4.77 23.87
N SER A 154 10.95 4.21 25.02
CA SER A 154 10.80 5.01 26.21
C SER A 154 12.23 5.46 26.50
N GLU A 155 12.55 6.70 26.15
CA GLU A 155 13.37 7.48 27.06
C GLU A 155 12.62 7.47 28.39
N ASP A 156 12.99 6.54 29.26
CA ASP A 156 12.85 6.77 30.68
C ASP A 156 14.21 6.56 31.31
N THR A 157 14.69 7.67 31.83
CA THR A 157 15.87 7.76 32.66
C THR A 157 15.57 7.01 33.95
N SER A 158 16.12 5.82 34.12
CA SER A 158 16.29 5.26 35.46
C SER A 158 17.77 5.23 35.80
N SER A 159 18.23 6.40 36.25
CA SER A 159 19.47 6.55 37.00
C SER A 159 19.28 5.96 38.40
N SER A 160 19.95 4.85 38.66
CA SER A 160 20.73 4.53 39.87
C SER A 160 21.01 3.02 39.84
N SER A 161 22.25 2.57 39.80
CA SER A 161 23.13 2.59 40.96
C SER A 161 24.60 2.59 40.56
N SER A 162 25.37 3.39 41.26
CA SER A 162 26.81 3.57 41.10
C SER A 162 27.59 2.65 42.07
N ILE A 163 28.85 2.42 41.69
CA ILE A 163 29.99 1.96 42.52
C ILE A 163 30.18 0.45 42.65
N ALA A 164 31.14 -0.09 41.90
CA ALA A 164 32.36 -0.68 42.47
C ALA A 164 33.42 -0.88 41.37
N SER A 165 34.44 -0.03 41.40
CA SER A 165 35.70 -0.20 40.68
C SER A 165 36.58 -1.26 41.36
N LYS A 166 37.49 -1.85 40.57
CA LYS A 166 38.59 -2.80 40.89
C LYS A 166 38.28 -4.29 40.71
N LEU A 167 38.94 -4.91 39.74
CA LEU A 167 40.20 -5.66 39.96
C LEU A 167 40.76 -6.14 38.61
N ILE A 168 41.99 -5.74 38.29
CA ILE A 168 42.82 -6.38 37.27
C ILE A 168 43.35 -7.68 37.88
N PRO A 169 43.19 -8.85 37.25
CA PRO A 169 44.03 -10.00 37.57
C PRO A 169 45.32 -9.88 36.75
N ALA A 170 46.34 -9.31 37.35
CA ALA A 170 47.73 -9.60 36.99
C ALA A 170 48.11 -10.90 37.72
N LEU A 171 48.49 -11.94 36.97
CA LEU A 171 49.26 -13.13 37.38
C LEU A 171 49.20 -14.11 36.17
N SER A 172 50.24 -14.78 35.69
CA SER A 172 51.66 -14.85 36.05
C SER A 172 52.32 -15.95 35.19
N ILE A 173 53.65 -15.85 34.94
CA ILE A 173 54.68 -16.92 34.72
C ILE A 173 54.45 -17.97 33.60
N PHE A 174 55.42 -18.38 32.77
CA PHE A 174 56.80 -18.79 33.00
C PHE A 174 57.69 -18.64 31.74
N ALA A 175 59.00 -18.62 31.98
CA ALA A 175 60.11 -18.71 31.03
C ALA A 175 60.17 -20.05 30.26
N ILE A 176 61.15 -20.17 29.34
CA ILE A 176 61.99 -21.34 28.96
C ILE A 176 62.36 -21.24 27.46
N PRO A 177 63.57 -21.61 26.99
CA PRO A 177 64.93 -21.50 27.55
C PRO A 177 65.80 -20.48 26.77
#